data_AF-A0A6V8E0G4-F1
#
_entry.id   AF-A0A6V8E0G4-F1
#
_cell.length_a   1.000
_cell.length_b   1.000
_cell.length_c   1.000
_cell.angle_alpha   90.00
_cell.angle_beta   90.00
_cell.angle_gamma   90.00
#
_symmetry.space_group_name_H-M   'P 1'
#
loop_
_entity.id
_entity.type
_entity.pdbx_description
1 polymer ?
#
loop_
_entity_poly.entity_id
_entity_poly.type
_entity_poly.pdbx_seq_one_letter_code
_entity_poly.pdbx_strand_id
1 'polypeptide(L)'
;MMLAVAMIAFLVLGLWAHTGTMPPLVVVESSSMVHEEKGEVGSIDAGDLILVMDTPYENIITFAEASDENNKYHGYETHGMEGDVIIYQKNGDDG
;
A
#
# COMPACT_ATOMS: atom_id res chain seq x y z
N MET A 1 -8.60 -31.58 -10.15
CA MET A 1 -8.96 -30.91 -8.88
C MET A 1 -7.73 -30.71 -7.98
N MET A 2 -6.98 -31.76 -7.60
CA MET A 2 -5.75 -31.62 -6.79
C MET A 2 -4.71 -30.63 -7.36
N LEU A 3 -4.48 -30.66 -8.68
CA LEU A 3 -3.57 -29.72 -9.34
C LEU A 3 -3.99 -28.25 -9.14
N ALA A 4 -5.28 -27.95 -9.33
CA ALA A 4 -5.80 -26.58 -9.18
C ALA A 4 -5.69 -26.10 -7.72
N VAL A 5 -6.01 -26.98 -6.76
CA VAL A 5 -5.86 -26.66 -5.33
C VAL A 5 -4.39 -26.41 -4.98
N ALA A 6 -3.48 -27.25 -5.45
CA ALA A 6 -2.05 -27.09 -5.20
C ALA A 6 -1.51 -25.78 -5.80
N MET A 7 -1.95 -25.41 -6.99
CA MET A 7 -1.56 -24.17 -7.65
C MET A 7 -2.06 -22.93 -6.90
N ILE A 8 -3.33 -22.93 -6.47
CA ILE A 8 -3.88 -21.82 -5.68
C ILE A 8 -3.16 -21.70 -4.33
N ALA A 9 -2.96 -22.82 -3.64
CA ALA A 9 -2.24 -22.83 -2.37
C ALA A 9 -0.82 -22.27 -2.51
N PHE A 10 -0.11 -22.66 -3.58
CA PHE A 10 1.24 -22.16 -3.85
C PHE A 10 1.26 -20.66 -4.09
N LEU A 11 0.30 -20.11 -4.85
CA LEU A 11 0.19 -18.67 -5.10
C LEU A 11 -0.14 -17.89 -3.82
N VAL A 12 -1.11 -18.36 -3.04
CA VAL A 12 -1.50 -17.69 -1.78
C VAL A 12 -0.35 -17.71 -0.76
N LEU A 13 0.33 -18.85 -0.63
CA LEU A 13 1.49 -18.97 0.26
C LEU A 13 2.66 -18.11 -0.22
N GLY A 14 2.91 -18.04 -1.52
CA GLY A 14 3.93 -17.18 -2.10
C GLY A 14 3.65 -15.69 -1.87
N LEU A 15 2.40 -15.26 -2.06
CA LEU A 15 1.97 -13.89 -1.78
C LEU A 15 2.11 -13.58 -0.29
N TRP A 16 1.60 -14.44 0.58
CA TRP A 16 1.70 -14.26 2.03
C TRP A 16 3.16 -14.20 2.52
N ALA A 17 4.03 -15.06 2.00
CA ALA A 17 5.45 -15.06 2.34
C ALA A 17 6.17 -13.79 1.88
N HIS A 18 5.69 -13.12 0.82
CA HIS A 18 6.28 -11.88 0.32
C HIS A 18 5.71 -10.63 1.00
N THR A 19 4.41 -10.61 1.27
CA THR A 19 3.74 -9.43 1.85
C THR A 19 3.83 -9.37 3.37
N GLY A 20 3.98 -10.51 4.05
CA GLY A 20 3.98 -10.58 5.52
C GLY A 20 2.61 -10.36 6.17
N THR A 21 1.56 -10.11 5.38
CA THR A 21 0.20 -9.77 5.84
C THR A 21 -0.84 -10.75 5.29
N MET A 22 -1.92 -10.99 6.04
CA MET A 22 -3.06 -11.78 5.58
C MET A 22 -4.37 -11.03 5.88
N PRO A 23 -5.27 -10.83 4.90
CA PRO A 23 -5.16 -11.23 3.49
C PRO A 23 -4.14 -10.36 2.71
N PRO A 24 -3.31 -10.96 1.84
CA PRO A 24 -2.25 -10.23 1.12
C PRO A 24 -2.79 -9.33 0.00
N LEU A 25 -4.05 -9.54 -0.40
CA LEU A 25 -4.73 -8.83 -1.47
C LEU A 25 -6.06 -8.32 -0.94
N VAL A 26 -6.27 -7.01 -1.03
CA VAL A 26 -7.48 -6.31 -0.58
C VAL A 26 -8.04 -5.45 -1.70
N VAL A 27 -9.33 -5.14 -1.62
CA VAL A 27 -10.01 -4.27 -2.58
C VAL A 27 -10.25 -2.91 -1.94
N VAL A 28 -10.05 -1.85 -2.73
CA VAL A 28 -10.34 -0.48 -2.29
C VAL A 28 -11.85 -0.24 -2.41
N GLU A 29 -12.53 0.00 -1.28
CA GLU A 29 -13.98 0.24 -1.27
C GLU A 29 -14.36 1.72 -1.41
N SER A 30 -13.48 2.65 -1.03
CA SER A 30 -13.82 4.07 -0.95
C SER A 30 -13.45 4.83 -2.22
N SER A 31 -14.44 5.49 -2.83
CA SER A 31 -14.27 6.44 -3.94
C SER A 31 -13.85 7.84 -3.49
N SER A 32 -13.54 8.04 -2.20
CA SER A 32 -13.15 9.36 -1.66
C SER A 32 -11.71 9.76 -2.01
N MET A 33 -10.91 8.86 -2.59
CA MET A 33 -9.52 9.13 -3.02
C MET A 33 -9.41 9.51 -4.51
N VAL A 34 -10.53 9.55 -5.24
CA VAL A 34 -10.58 9.91 -6.66
C VAL A 34 -10.34 11.43 -6.80
N HIS A 35 -9.17 11.80 -7.32
CA HIS A 35 -8.80 13.21 -7.56
C HIS A 35 -9.23 13.72 -8.95
N GLU A 36 -9.60 12.85 -9.89
CA GLU A 36 -10.04 13.23 -11.25
C GLU A 36 -11.07 12.25 -11.82
N GLU A 37 -12.18 12.73 -12.41
CA GLU A 37 -13.29 11.87 -12.91
C GLU A 37 -12.89 10.90 -14.04
N LYS A 38 -11.73 11.12 -14.68
CA LYS A 38 -11.22 10.26 -15.77
C LYS A 38 -10.18 9.24 -15.31
N GLY A 39 -9.81 9.23 -14.03
CA GLY A 39 -8.70 8.44 -13.51
C GLY A 39 -7.35 9.02 -13.91
N GLU A 40 -6.43 9.08 -12.97
CA GLU A 40 -5.04 9.49 -13.19
C GLU A 40 -4.12 8.29 -13.00
N VAL A 41 -3.08 8.16 -13.84
CA VAL A 41 -2.06 7.12 -13.67
C VAL A 41 -1.33 7.35 -12.35
N GLY A 42 -1.52 6.46 -11.38
CA GLY A 42 -0.95 6.59 -10.04
C GLY A 42 -1.95 7.06 -8.97
N SER A 43 -3.22 7.30 -9.34
CA SER A 43 -4.33 7.38 -8.40
C SER A 43 -4.80 5.99 -7.97
N ILE A 44 -5.43 5.93 -6.80
CA ILE A 44 -6.04 4.70 -6.25
C ILE A 44 -7.55 4.81 -6.47
N ASP A 45 -8.09 3.98 -7.36
CA ASP A 45 -9.50 3.98 -7.70
C ASP A 45 -10.28 2.94 -6.88
N ALA A 46 -11.58 3.18 -6.70
CA ALA A 46 -12.46 2.21 -6.07
C ALA A 46 -12.58 0.96 -6.94
N GLY A 47 -12.36 -0.21 -6.34
CA GLY A 47 -12.33 -1.50 -7.03
C GLY A 47 -10.93 -1.99 -7.41
N ASP A 48 -9.88 -1.18 -7.20
CA ASP A 48 -8.51 -1.63 -7.40
C ASP A 48 -8.13 -2.72 -6.39
N LEU A 49 -7.36 -3.70 -6.89
CA LEU A 49 -6.74 -4.74 -6.08
C LEU A 49 -5.35 -4.29 -5.69
N ILE A 50 -5.12 -4.10 -4.40
CA ILE A 50 -3.82 -3.70 -3.85
C ILE A 50 -3.22 -4.82 -3.01
N LEU A 51 -1.89 -4.93 -3.06
CA LEU A 51 -1.11 -5.82 -2.21
C LEU A 51 -0.59 -5.04 -1.01
N VAL A 52 -0.97 -5.46 0.20
CA VAL A 52 -0.54 -4.79 1.43
C VAL A 52 0.77 -5.38 1.90
N MET A 53 1.85 -4.62 1.91
CA MET A 53 3.17 -5.10 2.33
C MET A 53 3.51 -4.60 3.72
N ASP A 54 4.03 -5.48 4.58
CA ASP A 54 4.64 -5.08 5.83
C ASP A 54 5.97 -4.39 5.55
N THR A 55 6.06 -3.10 5.91
CA THR A 55 7.24 -2.27 5.64
C THR A 55 7.80 -1.78 6.97
N PRO A 56 9.11 -2.00 7.24
CA PRO A 56 9.75 -1.46 8.43
C PRO A 56 9.67 0.06 8.48
N TYR A 57 9.45 0.64 9.67
CA TYR A 57 9.38 2.08 9.88
C TYR A 57 10.61 2.85 9.38
N GLU A 58 11.79 2.21 9.35
CA GLU A 58 13.04 2.81 8.87
C GLU A 58 13.02 3.16 7.37
N ASN A 59 12.10 2.57 6.61
CA ASN A 59 11.94 2.81 5.17
C ASN A 59 10.85 3.83 4.85
N ILE A 60 10.15 4.36 5.86
CA ILE A 60 9.05 5.31 5.69
C ILE A 60 9.60 6.73 5.82
N ILE A 61 9.43 7.54 4.78
CA ILE A 61 9.80 8.96 4.80
C ILE A 61 8.56 9.77 5.17
N THR A 62 8.62 10.51 6.27
CA THR A 62 7.50 11.35 6.69
C THR A 62 7.44 12.67 5.92
N PHE A 63 6.25 13.28 5.88
CA PHE A 63 6.06 14.62 5.31
C PHE A 63 7.04 15.65 5.89
N ALA A 64 7.32 15.59 7.20
CA ALA A 64 8.24 16.51 7.86
C ALA A 64 9.69 16.33 7.41
N GLU A 65 10.11 15.08 7.16
CA GLU A 65 11.45 14.78 6.63
C GLU A 65 11.60 15.17 5.17
N ALA A 66 10.54 15.01 4.37
CA ALA A 66 10.56 15.39 2.97
C ALA A 66 10.42 16.91 2.75
N SER A 67 9.84 17.64 3.69
CA SER A 67 9.64 19.10 3.62
C SER A 67 10.79 19.93 4.22
N ASP A 68 11.71 19.33 4.98
CA ASP A 68 12.82 20.05 5.61
C ASP A 68 14.01 20.18 4.65
N GLU A 69 14.36 21.41 4.27
CA GLU A 69 15.49 21.74 3.38
C GLU A 69 16.85 21.18 3.87
N ASN A 70 16.99 20.92 5.17
CA ASN A 70 18.22 20.36 5.76
C ASN A 70 18.22 18.83 5.87
N ASN A 71 17.13 18.18 5.48
CA ASN A 71 17.01 16.73 5.50
C ASN A 71 17.51 16.11 4.19
N LYS A 72 18.08 14.91 4.27
CA LYS A 72 18.56 14.14 3.12
C LYS A 72 17.43 13.71 2.16
N TYR A 73 16.18 13.72 2.62
CA TYR A 73 15.00 13.35 1.85
C TYR A 73 14.21 14.56 1.32
N HIS A 74 14.76 15.77 1.41
CA HIS A 74 14.08 16.97 0.93
C HIS A 74 13.65 16.86 -0.54
N GLY A 75 12.37 17.12 -0.80
CA GLY A 75 11.75 17.02 -2.14
C GLY A 75 11.37 15.60 -2.57
N TYR A 76 11.36 14.64 -1.64
CA TYR A 76 10.80 13.31 -1.90
C TYR A 76 9.27 13.37 -1.88
N GLU A 77 8.62 12.97 -2.97
CA GLU A 77 7.17 13.02 -3.12
C GLU A 77 6.59 11.67 -3.54
N THR A 78 5.52 11.25 -2.87
CA THR A 78 4.75 10.04 -3.20
C THR A 78 3.29 10.44 -3.38
N HIS A 79 2.68 10.04 -4.51
CA HIS A 79 1.30 10.37 -4.87
C HIS A 79 0.98 11.89 -4.87
N GLY A 80 1.95 12.73 -5.27
CA GLY A 80 1.74 14.17 -5.51
C GLY A 80 1.89 15.09 -4.29
N MET A 81 2.34 14.56 -3.14
CA MET A 81 2.71 15.34 -1.95
C MET A 81 4.02 14.80 -1.35
N GLU A 82 4.67 15.61 -0.53
CA GLU A 82 5.93 15.27 0.13
C GLU A 82 5.76 14.12 1.14
N GLY A 83 6.67 13.14 1.09
CA GLY A 83 6.66 11.97 1.97
C GLY A 83 5.80 10.81 1.47
N ASP A 84 5.82 9.70 2.21
CA ASP A 84 5.14 8.46 1.86
C ASP A 84 3.68 8.42 2.32
N VAL A 85 2.84 7.78 1.50
CA VAL A 85 1.46 7.41 1.86
C VAL A 85 1.47 5.98 2.38
N ILE A 86 1.06 5.78 3.64
CA ILE A 86 1.04 4.47 4.30
C ILE A 86 -0.36 4.09 4.75
N ILE A 87 -0.64 2.79 4.72
CA ILE A 87 -1.80 2.20 5.39
C ILE A 87 -1.35 1.82 6.80
N TYR A 88 -2.05 2.31 7.82
CA TYR A 88 -1.73 1.99 9.21
C TYR A 88 -2.97 1.51 9.97
N GLN A 89 -2.79 0.52 10.84
CA GLN A 89 -3.80 0.12 11.82
C GLN A 89 -3.59 0.91 13.12
N LYS A 90 -4.60 1.69 13.51
CA LYS A 90 -4.54 2.45 14.76
C LYS A 90 -4.71 1.49 15.94
N ASN A 91 -3.70 1.37 16.80
CA ASN A 91 -3.71 0.58 18.05
C ASN A 91 -3.85 -0.95 17.88
N GLY A 92 -3.72 -1.50 16.67
CA GLY A 92 -3.88 -2.95 16.45
C GLY A 92 -5.30 -3.48 16.68
N ASP A 93 -6.31 -2.59 16.72
CA ASP A 93 -7.71 -2.99 16.61
C ASP A 93 -8.01 -3.19 15.13
N ASP A 94 -8.37 -4.42 14.76
CA ASP A 94 -9.12 -4.69 13.54
C ASP A 94 -10.51 -4.07 13.77
N GLY A 95 -10.77 -2.94 13.12
CA GLY A 95 -11.95 -2.08 13.39
C GLY A 95 -13.30 -2.78 13.48
#